data_AF-A0A084AA93-F1
#
_entry.id   AF-A0A084AA93-F1
#
_cell.length_a   1.000
_cell.length_b   1.000
_cell.length_c   1.000
_cell.angle_alpha   90.00
_cell.angle_beta   90.00
_cell.angle_gamma   90.00
#
_symmetry.space_group_name_H-M   'P 1'
#
loop_
_entity.id
_entity.type
_entity.pdbx_description
1 polymer ?
#
loop_
_entity_poly.entity_id
_entity_poly.type
_entity_poly.pdbx_seq_one_letter_code
_entity_poly.pdbx_strand_id
1 'polypeptide(L)'
;MIELSGKVLLGQVDAETFKKNRIAFFEKYETDQQQALPVVPECVAEWIEILKTKGLKPLKNPETYEETGFTEETLQNIVFWISEHQEDYMRAWLDGYTVEKPQLFYLKNKLTGAYLYYDEATNYYYDSDIVDYLDIYYEAKAKFTQQEIDSMKTGSYELVPVEDGE
;
A
#
# COMPACT_ATOMS: atom_id res chain seq x y z
N MET A 1 11.73 -38.05 21.30
CA MET A 1 11.92 -38.33 19.87
C MET A 1 10.90 -37.49 19.13
N ILE A 2 11.34 -36.52 18.34
CA ILE A 2 10.45 -35.80 17.42
C ILE A 2 10.69 -36.45 16.06
N GLU A 3 9.72 -37.23 15.59
CA GLU A 3 9.72 -37.75 14.22
C GLU A 3 9.31 -36.61 13.29
N LEU A 4 10.28 -36.04 12.60
CA LEU A 4 10.03 -35.19 11.44
C LEU A 4 9.85 -36.11 10.24
N SER A 5 8.67 -36.09 9.63
CA SER A 5 8.32 -36.84 8.42
C SER A 5 9.10 -36.29 7.22
N GLY A 6 10.37 -36.65 7.10
CA GLY A 6 11.24 -36.31 5.98
C GLY A 6 12.04 -37.54 5.53
N LYS A 7 12.00 -37.83 4.23
CA LYS A 7 12.75 -38.93 3.58
C LYS A 7 14.14 -39.11 4.18
N VAL A 8 14.42 -40.33 4.65
CA VAL A 8 15.74 -40.77 5.14
C VAL A 8 16.76 -40.65 4.00
N LEU A 9 17.76 -39.79 4.17
CA LEU A 9 18.93 -39.74 3.28
C LEU A 9 19.83 -40.94 3.62
N LEU A 10 19.91 -41.89 2.69
CA LEU A 10 20.78 -43.08 2.79
C LEU A 10 22.26 -42.67 2.59
N GLY A 11 22.95 -42.34 3.67
CA GLY A 11 24.41 -42.14 3.69
C GLY A 11 24.93 -41.71 5.06
N GLN A 12 26.06 -42.26 5.51
CA GLN A 12 26.77 -41.76 6.69
C GLN A 12 27.35 -40.38 6.37
N VAL A 13 26.81 -39.33 6.98
CA VAL A 13 27.37 -37.98 6.98
C VAL A 13 28.16 -37.75 8.26
N ASP A 14 29.28 -37.05 8.18
CA ASP A 14 30.04 -36.66 9.37
C ASP A 14 29.27 -35.62 10.20
N ALA A 15 29.66 -35.49 11.48
CA ALA A 15 28.96 -34.64 12.44
C ALA A 15 28.98 -33.15 12.08
N GLU A 16 30.04 -32.67 11.41
CA GLU A 16 30.14 -31.27 10.95
C GLU A 16 29.16 -31.02 9.81
N THR A 17 29.11 -31.92 8.84
CA THR A 17 28.14 -31.85 7.72
C THR A 17 26.70 -31.89 8.23
N PHE A 18 26.37 -32.75 9.21
CA PHE A 18 25.04 -32.78 9.82
C PHE A 18 24.68 -31.46 10.52
N LYS A 19 25.61 -30.91 11.31
CA LYS A 19 25.39 -29.64 12.04
C LYS A 19 25.19 -28.48 11.07
N LYS A 20 26.00 -28.41 10.01
CA LYS A 20 25.88 -27.40 8.95
C LYS A 20 24.53 -27.49 8.23
N ASN A 21 24.11 -28.68 7.83
CA ASN A 21 22.82 -28.87 7.15
C ASN A 21 21.62 -28.54 8.05
N ARG A 22 21.72 -28.85 9.34
CA ARG A 22 20.69 -28.49 10.33
C ARG A 22 20.58 -26.98 10.49
N ILE A 23 21.70 -26.28 10.61
CA ILE A 23 21.71 -24.81 10.70
C ILE A 23 21.12 -24.20 9.42
N ALA A 24 21.57 -24.65 8.25
CA ALA A 24 21.05 -24.16 6.97
C ALA A 24 19.55 -24.42 6.81
N PHE A 25 19.03 -25.54 7.33
CA PHE A 25 17.59 -25.81 7.36
C PHE A 25 16.83 -24.81 8.23
N PHE A 26 17.31 -24.54 9.45
CA PHE A 26 16.66 -23.58 10.35
C PHE A 26 16.77 -22.14 9.85
N GLU A 27 17.92 -21.72 9.33
CA GLU A 27 18.10 -20.40 8.71
C GLU A 27 17.17 -20.22 7.51
N LYS A 28 17.07 -21.23 6.65
CA LYS A 28 16.11 -21.22 5.53
C LYS A 28 14.68 -21.16 6.04
N TYR A 29 14.32 -21.95 7.04
CA TYR A 29 12.98 -21.97 7.62
C TYR A 29 12.62 -20.61 8.26
N GLU A 30 13.52 -19.99 9.00
CA GLU A 30 13.33 -18.65 9.57
C GLU A 30 13.24 -17.57 8.48
N THR A 31 14.04 -17.68 7.41
CA THR A 31 14.00 -16.77 6.26
C THR A 31 12.67 -16.90 5.50
N ASP A 32 12.20 -18.12 5.28
CA ASP A 32 10.90 -18.40 4.63
C ASP A 32 9.71 -17.92 5.47
N GLN A 33 9.89 -17.72 6.79
CA GLN A 33 8.90 -17.09 7.69
C GLN A 33 8.98 -15.55 7.69
N GLN A 34 10.12 -14.94 7.32
CA GLN A 34 10.27 -13.49 7.16
C GLN A 34 9.82 -13.04 5.77
N GLN A 35 8.62 -13.45 5.35
CA GLN A 35 8.01 -12.85 4.17
C GLN A 35 7.75 -11.37 4.43
N ALA A 36 8.06 -10.53 3.44
CA ALA A 36 7.69 -9.12 3.49
C ALA A 36 6.19 -8.99 3.78
N LEU A 37 5.84 -8.00 4.59
CA LEU A 37 4.44 -7.68 4.84
C LEU A 37 3.78 -7.31 3.50
N PRO A 38 2.52 -7.69 3.29
CA PRO A 38 1.77 -7.24 2.12
C PRO A 38 1.68 -5.71 2.10
N VAL A 39 1.82 -5.15 0.90
CA VAL A 39 1.55 -3.75 0.64
C VAL A 39 0.08 -3.65 0.23
N VAL A 40 -0.70 -2.86 0.96
CA VAL A 40 -2.15 -2.71 0.70
C VAL A 40 -2.48 -1.25 0.39
N PRO A 41 -3.48 -0.98 -0.48
CA PRO A 41 -3.97 0.38 -0.70
C PRO A 41 -4.50 1.03 0.58
N GLU A 42 -4.47 2.35 0.65
CA GLU A 42 -4.93 3.12 1.81
C GLU A 42 -6.39 2.81 2.19
N CYS A 43 -7.30 2.73 1.21
CA CYS A 43 -8.70 2.40 1.47
C CYS A 43 -8.89 0.98 2.02
N VAL A 44 -8.02 0.03 1.64
CA VAL A 44 -8.04 -1.34 2.16
C VAL A 44 -7.48 -1.39 3.58
N ALA A 45 -6.42 -0.62 3.85
CA ALA A 45 -5.89 -0.45 5.20
C ALA A 45 -6.94 0.13 6.16
N GLU A 46 -7.62 1.21 5.75
CA GLU A 46 -8.69 1.84 6.54
C GLU A 46 -9.84 0.86 6.76
N TRP A 47 -10.21 0.08 5.75
CA TRP A 47 -11.20 -0.98 5.88
C TRP A 47 -10.82 -2.04 6.93
N ILE A 48 -9.57 -2.53 6.92
CA ILE A 48 -9.07 -3.48 7.92
C ILE A 48 -9.18 -2.90 9.33
N GLU A 49 -8.82 -1.62 9.52
CA GLU A 49 -8.88 -0.97 10.83
C GLU A 49 -10.32 -0.72 11.30
N ILE A 50 -11.26 -0.39 10.41
CA ILE A 50 -12.69 -0.34 10.72
C ILE A 50 -13.16 -1.70 11.25
N LEU A 51 -12.83 -2.79 10.55
CA LEU A 51 -13.20 -4.14 10.97
C LEU A 51 -12.62 -4.51 12.32
N LYS A 52 -11.32 -4.25 12.55
CA LYS A 52 -10.66 -4.53 13.84
C LYS A 52 -11.28 -3.73 14.98
N THR A 53 -11.50 -2.43 14.78
CA THR A 53 -12.08 -1.53 15.77
C THR A 53 -13.50 -1.95 16.15
N LYS A 54 -14.28 -2.43 15.18
CA LYS A 54 -15.65 -2.90 15.38
C LYS A 54 -15.74 -4.37 15.80
N GLY A 55 -14.61 -5.09 15.92
CA GLY A 55 -14.57 -6.52 16.25
C GLY A 55 -15.19 -7.44 15.20
N LEU A 56 -15.22 -6.99 13.94
CA LEU A 56 -15.79 -7.73 12.81
C LEU A 56 -14.79 -8.72 12.22
N LYS A 57 -15.29 -9.63 11.37
CA LYS A 57 -14.47 -10.65 10.69
C LYS A 57 -13.92 -10.11 9.37
N PRO A 58 -12.75 -10.59 8.91
CA PRO A 58 -12.10 -10.07 7.69
C PRO A 58 -12.93 -10.27 6.42
N LEU A 59 -13.82 -11.27 6.39
CA LEU A 59 -14.65 -11.59 5.23
C LEU A 59 -15.98 -10.80 5.19
N LYS A 60 -16.12 -9.75 6.01
CA LYS A 60 -17.28 -8.85 5.92
C LYS A 60 -17.24 -8.17 4.54
N ASN A 61 -18.36 -8.15 3.82
CA ASN A 61 -18.44 -7.46 2.54
C ASN A 61 -18.55 -5.93 2.78
N PRO A 62 -17.60 -5.11 2.27
CA PRO A 62 -17.63 -3.66 2.37
C PRO A 62 -18.94 -3.03 1.89
N GLU A 63 -19.47 -3.44 0.73
CA GLU A 63 -20.68 -2.87 0.11
C GLU A 63 -21.94 -3.05 0.97
N THR A 64 -21.93 -4.03 1.87
CA THR A 64 -23.09 -4.32 2.74
C THR A 64 -22.94 -3.72 4.14
N TYR A 65 -21.86 -2.99 4.40
CA TYR A 65 -21.60 -2.37 5.70
C TYR A 65 -21.76 -0.86 5.58
N GLU A 66 -22.86 -0.35 6.15
CA GLU A 66 -23.27 1.05 5.96
C GLU A 66 -22.49 2.05 6.83
N GLU A 67 -21.81 1.60 7.89
CA GLU A 67 -21.07 2.45 8.83
C GLU A 67 -19.57 2.59 8.48
N THR A 68 -19.26 2.85 7.22
CA THR A 68 -17.86 3.00 6.76
C THR A 68 -17.41 4.45 6.64
N GLY A 69 -18.31 5.35 6.25
CA GLY A 69 -17.92 6.69 5.80
C GLY A 69 -17.32 6.73 4.39
N PHE A 70 -17.27 5.58 3.70
CA PHE A 70 -16.75 5.48 2.33
C PHE A 70 -17.79 5.89 1.28
N THR A 71 -17.30 6.43 0.16
CA THR A 71 -18.11 6.57 -1.05
C THR A 71 -18.38 5.20 -1.67
N GLU A 72 -19.44 5.10 -2.46
CA GLU A 72 -19.76 3.89 -3.24
C GLU A 72 -18.59 3.43 -4.11
N GLU A 73 -17.90 4.37 -4.77
CA GLU A 73 -16.70 4.10 -5.56
C GLU A 73 -15.57 3.50 -4.71
N THR A 74 -15.35 4.03 -3.51
CA THR A 74 -14.32 3.50 -2.60
C THR A 74 -14.66 2.07 -2.16
N LEU A 75 -15.93 1.78 -1.86
CA LEU A 75 -16.38 0.43 -1.52
C LEU A 75 -16.14 -0.55 -2.66
N GLN A 76 -16.46 -0.17 -3.89
CA GLN A 76 -16.21 -0.97 -5.09
C GLN A 76 -14.71 -1.22 -5.31
N ASN A 77 -13.86 -0.19 -5.12
CA ASN A 77 -12.40 -0.33 -5.22
C ASN A 77 -11.85 -1.32 -4.17
N ILE A 78 -12.34 -1.27 -2.93
CA ILE A 78 -11.95 -2.22 -1.88
C ILE A 78 -12.35 -3.65 -2.26
N VAL A 79 -13.59 -3.86 -2.70
CA VAL A 79 -14.09 -5.18 -3.12
C VAL A 79 -13.28 -5.73 -4.28
N PHE A 80 -13.04 -4.91 -5.30
CA PHE A 80 -12.26 -5.28 -6.48
C PHE A 80 -10.84 -5.68 -6.08
N TRP A 81 -10.15 -4.86 -5.28
CA TRP A 81 -8.80 -5.17 -4.82
C TRP A 81 -8.74 -6.47 -4.02
N ILE A 82 -9.64 -6.66 -3.05
CA ILE A 82 -9.69 -7.90 -2.26
C ILE A 82 -9.91 -9.13 -3.15
N SER A 83 -10.72 -8.99 -4.21
CA SER A 83 -11.02 -10.11 -5.12
C SER A 83 -9.79 -10.61 -5.89
N GLU A 84 -8.89 -9.70 -6.26
CA GLU A 84 -7.63 -9.98 -6.97
C GLU A 84 -6.47 -10.33 -6.00
N HIS A 85 -6.53 -9.85 -4.75
CA HIS A 85 -5.46 -9.94 -3.75
C HIS A 85 -5.88 -10.70 -2.48
N GLN A 86 -6.63 -11.79 -2.61
CA GLN A 86 -7.22 -12.52 -1.47
C GLN A 86 -6.18 -13.02 -0.46
N GLU A 87 -5.03 -13.52 -0.94
CA GLU A 87 -3.94 -14.00 -0.08
C GLU A 87 -3.30 -12.83 0.68
N ASP A 88 -2.94 -11.75 -0.02
CA ASP A 88 -2.35 -10.56 0.59
C ASP A 88 -3.30 -9.90 1.58
N TYR A 89 -4.61 -9.86 1.29
CA TYR A 89 -5.63 -9.36 2.20
C TYR A 89 -5.70 -10.20 3.50
N MET A 90 -5.66 -11.52 3.39
CA MET A 90 -5.64 -12.40 4.57
C MET A 90 -4.33 -12.29 5.36
N ARG A 91 -3.19 -12.16 4.67
CA ARG A 91 -1.90 -11.90 5.32
C ARG A 91 -1.88 -10.53 6.00
N ALA A 92 -2.44 -9.50 5.38
CA ALA A 92 -2.56 -8.17 5.96
C ALA A 92 -3.36 -8.21 7.27
N TRP A 93 -4.43 -9.01 7.30
CA TRP A 93 -5.23 -9.23 8.49
C TRP A 93 -4.48 -9.96 9.62
N LEU A 94 -3.72 -11.01 9.29
CA LEU A 94 -3.08 -11.91 10.26
C LEU A 94 -1.69 -11.43 10.73
N ASP A 95 -0.86 -11.04 9.77
CA ASP A 95 0.57 -10.78 9.96
C ASP A 95 0.87 -9.27 10.03
N GLY A 96 -0.09 -8.44 9.63
CA GLY A 96 0.08 -6.99 9.47
C GLY A 96 0.39 -6.60 8.02
N TYR A 97 0.51 -5.31 7.75
CA TYR A 97 0.70 -4.77 6.41
C TYR A 97 1.48 -3.46 6.43
N THR A 98 1.98 -3.07 5.26
CA THR A 98 2.40 -1.69 4.97
C THR A 98 1.41 -1.05 4.02
N VAL A 99 1.17 0.25 4.16
CA VAL A 99 0.27 0.98 3.24
C VAL A 99 1.05 1.40 2.00
N GLU A 100 0.45 1.21 0.83
CA GLU A 100 0.97 1.70 -0.44
C GLU A 100 1.15 3.21 -0.38
N LYS A 101 2.34 3.69 -0.74
CA LYS A 101 2.61 5.11 -0.91
C LYS A 101 2.63 5.39 -2.42
N PRO A 102 1.54 5.89 -3.01
CA PRO A 102 1.50 6.16 -4.44
C PRO A 102 2.54 7.22 -4.79
N GLN A 103 3.19 7.06 -5.95
CA GLN A 103 4.05 8.10 -6.50
C GLN A 103 3.22 9.37 -6.70
N LEU A 104 3.66 10.46 -6.08
CA LEU A 104 3.06 11.77 -6.24
C LEU A 104 3.74 12.54 -7.36
N PHE A 105 2.97 13.42 -8.00
CA PHE A 105 3.44 14.30 -9.05
C PHE A 105 3.03 15.74 -8.78
N TYR A 106 3.92 16.67 -9.10
CA TYR A 106 3.55 18.04 -9.39
C TYR A 106 3.08 18.14 -10.85
N LEU A 107 2.05 18.95 -11.11
CA LEU A 107 1.62 19.25 -12.47
C LEU A 107 2.14 20.63 -12.88
N LYS A 108 3.10 20.66 -13.80
CA LYS A 108 3.71 21.90 -14.28
C LYS A 108 3.10 22.36 -15.59
N ASN A 109 2.59 23.58 -15.62
CA ASN A 109 1.98 24.17 -16.80
C ASN A 109 3.05 24.37 -17.89
N LYS A 110 2.81 23.80 -19.08
CA LYS A 110 3.78 23.82 -20.20
C LYS A 110 4.06 25.22 -20.76
N LEU A 111 3.14 26.18 -20.55
CA LEU A 111 3.26 27.54 -21.07
C LEU A 111 3.86 28.51 -20.05
N THR A 112 3.39 28.45 -18.80
CA THR A 112 3.78 29.41 -17.76
C THR A 112 4.94 28.91 -16.91
N GLY A 113 5.12 27.58 -16.82
CA GLY A 113 6.09 26.97 -15.91
C GLY A 113 5.64 26.91 -14.44
N ALA A 114 4.49 27.51 -14.12
CA ALA A 114 3.85 27.44 -12.82
C ALA A 114 3.26 26.05 -12.56
N TYR A 115 2.99 25.73 -11.30
CA TYR A 115 2.46 24.44 -10.90
C TYR A 115 1.01 24.55 -10.44
N LEU A 116 0.22 23.54 -10.78
CA LEU A 116 -1.15 23.41 -10.34
C LEU A 116 -1.21 23.11 -8.84
N TYR A 117 -2.09 23.78 -8.13
CA TYR A 117 -2.53 23.38 -6.80
C TYR A 117 -4.05 23.48 -6.69
N TYR A 118 -4.61 22.68 -5.80
CA TYR A 118 -6.00 22.70 -5.40
C TYR A 118 -6.13 23.44 -4.07
N ASP A 119 -7.00 24.43 -4.01
CA ASP A 119 -7.30 25.20 -2.80
C ASP A 119 -8.56 24.62 -2.16
N GLU A 120 -8.42 24.01 -0.98
CA GLU A 120 -9.53 23.31 -0.31
C GLU A 120 -10.58 24.30 0.24
N ALA A 121 -10.16 25.50 0.64
CA ALA A 121 -11.05 26.52 1.18
C ALA A 121 -12.01 27.08 0.12
N THR A 122 -11.55 27.17 -1.12
CA THR A 122 -12.33 27.71 -2.24
C THR A 122 -12.86 26.63 -3.18
N ASN A 123 -12.35 25.40 -3.10
CA ASN A 123 -12.68 24.26 -3.97
C ASN A 123 -12.36 24.54 -5.45
N TYR A 124 -11.27 25.25 -5.72
CA TYR A 124 -10.80 25.59 -7.07
C TYR A 124 -9.32 25.24 -7.28
N TYR A 125 -8.95 25.14 -8.55
CA TYR A 125 -7.57 24.95 -8.98
C TYR A 125 -6.93 26.26 -9.43
N TYR A 126 -5.67 26.44 -9.08
CA TYR A 126 -4.87 27.62 -9.38
C TYR A 126 -3.45 27.24 -9.77
N ASP A 127 -2.75 28.15 -10.44
CA ASP A 127 -1.33 28.01 -10.78
C ASP A 127 -0.48 28.86 -9.82
N SER A 128 0.62 28.30 -9.31
CA SER A 128 1.58 28.97 -8.43
C SER A 128 3.02 28.62 -8.80
N ASP A 129 3.92 29.59 -8.72
CA ASP A 129 5.36 29.37 -8.87
C ASP A 129 6.01 28.78 -7.60
N ILE A 130 5.27 28.72 -6.49
CA ILE A 130 5.73 28.24 -5.19
C ILE A 130 4.79 27.12 -4.74
N VAL A 131 5.25 25.87 -4.74
CA VAL A 131 4.44 24.69 -4.35
C VAL A 131 4.87 24.02 -3.07
N ASP A 132 6.17 24.03 -2.75
CA ASP A 132 6.68 23.31 -1.58
C ASP A 132 6.13 23.84 -0.24
N TYR A 133 5.65 25.09 -0.22
CA TYR A 133 5.05 25.72 0.96
C TYR A 133 3.53 25.61 1.01
N LEU A 134 2.86 25.26 -0.10
CA LEU A 134 1.39 25.28 -0.17
C LEU A 134 0.80 24.19 0.72
N ASP A 135 1.28 22.95 0.58
CA ASP A 135 0.79 21.79 1.36
C ASP A 135 1.09 21.90 2.87
N ILE A 136 2.05 22.74 3.27
CA ILE A 136 2.53 22.84 4.65
C ILE A 136 1.80 23.95 5.42
N TYR A 137 1.54 25.08 4.76
CA TYR A 137 1.08 26.30 5.42
C TYR A 137 -0.34 26.71 5.05
N TYR A 138 -0.92 26.10 4.02
CA TYR A 138 -2.26 26.41 3.53
C TYR A 138 -3.08 25.13 3.44
N GLU A 139 -4.41 25.27 3.51
CA GLU A 139 -5.36 24.20 3.17
C GLU A 139 -5.37 24.03 1.64
N ALA A 140 -4.23 23.62 1.09
CA ALA A 140 -3.95 23.50 -0.32
C ALA A 140 -3.21 22.20 -0.61
N LYS A 141 -3.47 21.62 -1.78
CA LYS A 141 -2.87 20.39 -2.27
C LYS A 141 -2.19 20.62 -3.61
N ALA A 142 -0.87 20.50 -3.67
CA ALA A 142 -0.05 20.70 -4.86
C ALA A 142 0.50 19.38 -5.45
N LYS A 143 0.36 18.28 -4.71
CA LYS A 143 0.84 16.94 -5.08
C LYS A 143 -0.34 16.02 -5.36
N PHE A 144 -0.28 15.30 -6.48
CA PHE A 144 -1.40 14.48 -6.94
C PHE A 144 -0.93 13.07 -7.31
N THR A 145 -1.78 12.07 -7.05
CA THR A 145 -1.57 10.70 -7.51
C THR A 145 -1.90 10.58 -9.00
N GLN A 146 -1.42 9.52 -9.67
CA GLN A 146 -1.79 9.26 -11.07
C GLN A 146 -3.30 9.09 -11.24
N GLN A 147 -3.98 8.42 -10.30
CA GLN A 147 -5.43 8.22 -10.35
C GLN A 147 -6.20 9.55 -10.32
N GLU A 148 -5.78 10.48 -9.46
CA GLU A 148 -6.38 11.82 -9.43
C GLU A 148 -6.17 12.54 -10.76
N ILE A 149 -4.95 12.48 -11.30
CA ILE A 149 -4.61 13.12 -12.59
C ILE A 149 -5.45 12.54 -13.73
N ASP A 150 -5.69 11.23 -13.75
CA ASP A 150 -6.48 10.56 -14.78
C ASP A 150 -7.96 11.01 -14.77
N SER A 151 -8.45 11.45 -13.60
CA SER A 151 -9.79 12.03 -13.44
C SER A 151 -9.88 13.52 -13.85
N MET A 152 -8.74 14.18 -14.07
CA MET A 152 -8.63 15.61 -14.34
C MET A 152 -8.38 15.91 -15.83
N LYS A 153 -8.64 17.15 -16.25
CA LYS A 153 -8.28 17.64 -17.59
C LYS A 153 -6.92 18.36 -17.56
N THR A 154 -5.84 17.59 -17.58
CA THR A 154 -4.47 18.08 -17.33
C THR A 154 -3.57 18.13 -18.57
N GLY A 155 -4.13 18.10 -19.78
CA GLY A 155 -3.34 18.03 -21.03
C GLY A 155 -2.36 19.19 -21.26
N SER A 156 -2.61 20.36 -20.65
CA SER A 156 -1.72 21.52 -20.66
C SER A 156 -0.55 21.42 -19.67
N TYR A 157 -0.53 20.39 -18.83
CA TYR A 157 0.49 20.17 -17.80
C TYR A 157 1.40 19.01 -18.18
N GLU A 158 2.63 19.06 -17.69
CA GLU A 158 3.57 17.94 -17.63
C GLU A 158 3.69 17.45 -16.20
N LEU A 159 3.92 16.14 -16.03
CA LEU A 159 4.05 15.51 -14.72
C LEU A 159 5.52 15.56 -14.29
N VAL A 160 5.75 16.08 -13.09
CA VAL A 160 7.06 16.12 -12.44
C VAL A 160 6.99 15.21 -11.21
N PRO A 161 7.68 14.06 -11.19
CA PRO A 161 7.69 13.16 -10.03
C PRO A 161 8.20 13.89 -8.79
N VAL A 162 7.50 13.71 -7.68
CA VAL A 162 7.99 14.14 -6.36
C VAL A 162 9.02 13.12 -5.91
N GLU A 163 10.26 13.56 -5.71
CA GLU A 163 11.27 12.72 -5.07
C GLU A 163 10.93 12.63 -3.58
N ASP A 164 10.81 11.40 -3.06
CA ASP A 164 10.73 11.17 -1.62
C ASP A 164 12.02 11.69 -0.99
N GLY A 165 11.96 12.87 -0.38
CA GLY A 165 13.06 13.39 0.43
C GLY A 165 13.33 12.44 1.59
N GLU A 166 14.60 12.05 1.74
CA GLU A 166 15.14 11.28 2.89
C GLU A 166 14.73 11.82 4.26
#